data_AF-A0A6P0VWY9-F1
#
_entry.id   AF-A0A6P0VWY9-F1
#
_cell.length_a   1.000
_cell.length_b   1.000
_cell.length_c   1.000
_cell.angle_alpha   90.00
_cell.angle_beta   90.00
_cell.angle_gamma   90.00
#
_symmetry.space_group_name_H-M   'P 1'
#
loop_
_entity.id
_entity.type
_entity.pdbx_description
1 polymer ?
#
loop_
_entity_poly.entity_id
_entity_poly.type
_entity_poly.pdbx_seq_one_letter_code
_entity_poly.pdbx_strand_id
1 'polypeptide(L)' 'PISSQPGVMNIGMRPTVSGTALRIEIHLLDWSGDLYGQTLTVSLEQFLRPEQKFASLDNLKAQIQADCAVARAFFDNER' A
#
# COMPACT_ATOMS: atom_id res chain seq x y z
N PRO A 1 4.55 -20.38 12.85
CA PRO A 1 4.96 -18.98 12.57
C PRO A 1 3.88 -18.28 11.75
N ILE A 2 3.36 -17.14 12.21
CA ILE A 2 2.48 -16.31 11.38
C ILE A 2 3.38 -15.76 10.27
N SER A 3 3.17 -16.18 9.03
CA SER A 3 3.92 -15.65 7.89
C SER A 3 3.43 -14.23 7.62
N SER A 4 4.29 -13.23 7.81
CA SER A 4 4.01 -11.86 7.38
C SER A 4 3.87 -11.80 5.87
N GLN A 5 2.89 -11.05 5.38
CA GLN A 5 2.67 -10.84 3.95
C GLN A 5 3.22 -9.46 3.54
N PRO A 6 4.16 -9.40 2.58
CA PRO A 6 4.61 -8.13 2.01
C PRO A 6 3.46 -7.36 1.34
N GLY A 7 3.52 -6.04 1.40
CA GLY A 7 2.51 -5.17 0.81
C GLY A 7 3.04 -3.78 0.55
N VAL A 8 2.33 -3.05 -0.32
CA VAL A 8 2.47 -1.59 -0.43
C VAL A 8 1.26 -0.93 0.18
N MET A 9 1.46 0.21 0.83
CA MET A 9 0.40 0.91 1.53
C MET A 9 0.37 2.38 1.13
N ASN A 10 -0.83 2.88 0.88
CA ASN A 10 -1.10 4.31 0.81
C ASN A 10 -1.69 4.78 2.15
N ILE A 11 -1.10 5.84 2.72
CA ILE A 11 -1.66 6.58 3.84
C ILE A 11 -1.96 7.98 3.33
N GLY A 12 -3.25 8.34 3.28
CA GLY A 12 -3.68 9.58 2.64
C GLY A 12 -4.86 10.26 3.29
N MET A 13 -4.93 11.58 3.15
CA MET A 13 -6.04 12.39 3.64
C MET A 13 -7.10 12.55 2.55
N ARG A 14 -8.30 12.00 2.77
CA ARG A 14 -9.42 12.17 1.83
C ARG A 14 -10.31 13.33 2.28
N PRO A 15 -10.61 14.30 1.39
CA PRO A 15 -11.69 15.25 1.64
C PRO A 15 -13.02 14.49 1.82
N THR A 16 -13.72 14.81 2.89
CA THR A 16 -15.08 14.32 3.19
C THR A 16 -15.99 15.52 3.41
N VAL A 17 -17.30 15.29 3.39
CA VAL A 17 -18.31 16.34 3.61
C VAL A 17 -18.16 17.02 4.99
N SER A 18 -17.54 16.33 5.96
CA SER A 18 -17.38 16.80 7.34
C SER A 18 -15.92 17.10 7.72
N GLY A 19 -15.02 17.28 6.75
CA GLY A 19 -13.60 17.56 6.98
C GLY A 19 -12.68 16.58 6.25
N THR A 20 -11.45 16.41 6.71
CA THR A 20 -10.50 15.44 6.13
C THR A 20 -10.37 14.22 7.03
N ALA A 21 -10.45 13.03 6.45
CA ALA A 21 -10.25 11.78 7.16
C ALA A 21 -8.99 11.07 6.66
N LEU A 22 -8.19 10.55 7.58
CA LEU A 22 -7.07 9.67 7.26
C LEU A 22 -7.61 8.34 6.73
N ARG A 23 -7.08 7.89 5.60
CA ARG A 23 -7.39 6.60 5.01
C ARG A 23 -6.10 5.82 4.79
N ILE A 24 -6.18 4.53 5.10
CA ILE A 24 -5.09 3.59 4.92
C ILE A 24 -5.60 2.50 3.96
N GLU A 25 -4.85 2.27 2.89
CA GLU A 25 -5.16 1.26 1.89
C GLU A 25 -3.90 0.40 1.65
N ILE A 26 -4.03 -0.92 1.77
CA ILE A 26 -2.92 -1.86 1.62
C ILE A 26 -3.21 -2.78 0.44
N HIS A 27 -2.23 -2.93 -0.45
CA HIS A 27 -2.19 -3.96 -1.46
C HIS A 27 -1.17 -5.02 -1.05
N LEU A 28 -1.65 -6.18 -0.62
CA LEU A 28 -0.81 -7.33 -0.31
C LEU A 28 -0.26 -7.92 -1.61
N LEU A 29 1.06 -8.08 -1.69
CA LEU A 29 1.73 -8.62 -2.86
C LEU A 29 1.48 -10.11 -2.97
N ASP A 30 1.18 -10.60 -4.17
CA ASP A 30 1.07 -12.02 -4.49
C ASP A 30 0.10 -12.80 -3.58
N TRP A 31 -0.89 -12.10 -3.02
CA TRP A 31 -1.92 -12.65 -2.14
C TRP A 31 -3.32 -12.45 -2.73
N SER A 32 -4.20 -13.40 -2.47
CA SER A 32 -5.61 -13.35 -2.85
C SER A 32 -6.49 -13.95 -1.75
N GLY A 33 -7.67 -13.36 -1.53
CA GLY A 33 -8.64 -13.82 -0.56
C GLY A 33 -9.49 -12.67 -0.03
N ASP A 34 -10.17 -12.92 1.08
CA ASP A 34 -10.98 -11.92 1.79
C ASP A 34 -10.46 -11.70 3.22
N LEU A 35 -10.37 -10.44 3.63
CA LEU A 35 -9.98 -9.99 4.97
C LEU A 35 -11.06 -9.12 5.63
N TYR A 36 -12.28 -9.05 5.08
CA TYR A 36 -13.39 -8.32 5.71
C TYR A 36 -13.66 -8.85 7.14
N GLY A 37 -13.79 -7.91 8.08
CA GLY A 37 -14.01 -8.22 9.50
C GLY A 37 -12.77 -8.67 10.26
N GLN A 38 -11.63 -8.85 9.60
CA GLN A 38 -10.38 -9.26 10.25
C GLN A 38 -9.59 -8.06 10.76
N THR A 39 -8.99 -8.22 11.94
CA THR A 39 -8.01 -7.26 12.47
C THR A 39 -6.62 -7.64 11.98
N LEU A 40 -5.94 -6.68 11.35
CA LEU A 40 -4.58 -6.85 10.84
C LEU A 40 -3.60 -5.99 11.65
N THR A 41 -2.42 -6.54 11.91
CA THR A 41 -1.26 -5.78 12.41
C THR A 41 -0.36 -5.45 11.23
N VAL A 42 0.06 -4.19 11.12
CA VAL A 42 0.85 -3.68 10.00
C VAL A 42 2.14 -3.07 10.54
N SER A 43 3.27 -3.50 9.98
CA SER A 43 4.60 -2.92 10.24
C SER A 43 5.01 -2.04 9.07
N LEU A 44 5.59 -0.87 9.36
CA LEU A 44 6.09 0.06 8.35
C LEU A 44 7.59 -0.14 8.18
N GLU A 45 7.99 -0.81 7.10
CA GLU A 45 9.39 -1.19 6.89
C GLU A 45 10.17 -0.12 6.10
N GLN A 46 9.59 0.40 5.02
CA GLN A 46 10.26 1.34 4.13
C GLN A 46 9.30 2.40 3.59
N PHE A 47 9.70 3.67 3.70
CA PHE A 47 9.02 4.76 3.00
C PHE A 47 9.43 4.78 1.53
N LEU A 48 8.44 4.69 0.62
CA LEU A 48 8.69 4.70 -0.83
C LEU A 48 8.67 6.10 -1.43
N ARG A 49 7.62 6.89 -1.14
CA ARG A 49 7.41 8.23 -1.70
C ARG A 49 6.29 8.99 -0.99
N PRO A 50 6.26 10.34 -1.09
CA PRO A 50 5.10 11.12 -0.66
C PRO A 50 3.87 10.88 -1.55
N GLU A 51 2.71 11.35 -1.08
CA GLU A 51 1.48 11.37 -1.89
C GLU A 51 1.67 12.20 -3.16
N GLN A 52 1.08 11.74 -4.26
CA GLN A 52 1.21 12.36 -5.56
C GLN A 52 -0.15 12.38 -6.25
N LYS A 53 -0.47 13.51 -6.89
CA LYS A 53 -1.62 13.60 -7.80
C LYS A 53 -1.21 13.07 -9.17
N PHE A 54 -2.09 12.29 -9.79
CA PHE A 54 -1.88 11.75 -11.13
C PHE A 54 -2.81 12.44 -12.12
N ALA A 55 -2.28 12.77 -13.29
CA ALA A 55 -3.05 13.38 -14.37
C ALA A 55 -4.01 12.39 -15.06
N SER A 56 -3.80 11.09 -14.89
CA SER A 56 -4.62 10.03 -15.49
C SER A 56 -4.62 8.76 -14.63
N LEU A 57 -5.60 7.89 -14.86
CA LEU A 57 -5.67 6.58 -14.24
C LEU A 57 -4.48 5.69 -14.65
N ASP A 58 -3.99 5.81 -15.88
CA ASP A 58 -2.86 5.02 -16.35
C ASP A 58 -1.57 5.43 -15.64
N ASN A 59 -1.37 6.71 -15.38
CA ASN A 59 -0.23 7.19 -14.59
C ASN A 59 -0.29 6.68 -13.14
N LEU A 60 -1.48 6.65 -12.54
CA LEU A 60 -1.67 6.07 -11.20
C LEU A 60 -1.33 4.56 -11.20
N LYS A 61 -1.85 3.80 -12.17
CA LYS A 61 -1.57 2.35 -12.29
C LYS A 61 -0.08 2.09 -12.47
N ALA A 62 0.58 2.84 -13.36
CA ALA A 62 2.01 2.71 -13.60
C ALA A 62 2.83 2.99 -12.32
N GLN A 63 2.46 4.02 -11.56
CA GLN A 63 3.13 4.31 -10.30
C GLN A 63 2.90 3.20 -9.26
N ILE A 64 1.68 2.68 -9.11
CA ILE A 64 1.42 1.56 -8.20
C ILE A 64 2.26 0.33 -8.57
N GLN A 65 2.39 0.02 -9.87
CA GLN A 65 3.23 -1.08 -10.34
C GLN A 65 4.72 -0.85 -10.00
N ALA A 66 5.22 0.37 -10.17
CA ALA A 66 6.57 0.74 -9.78
C ALA A 66 6.79 0.62 -8.26
N ASP A 67 5.84 1.10 -7.46
CA ASP A 67 5.86 1.00 -6.00
C ASP A 67 5.92 -0.49 -5.56
N CYS A 68 5.11 -1.35 -6.18
CA CYS A 68 5.15 -2.80 -5.94
C CYS A 68 6.49 -3.44 -6.35
N ALA A 69 7.11 -3.00 -7.45
CA ALA A 69 8.41 -3.51 -7.89
C ALA A 69 9.52 -3.15 -6.89
N VAL A 70 9.53 -1.91 -6.39
CA VAL A 70 10.47 -1.47 -5.34
C VAL A 70 10.28 -2.27 -4.06
N ALA A 71 9.03 -2.48 -3.63
CA ALA A 71 8.74 -3.28 -2.43
C ALA A 71 9.20 -4.74 -2.57
N ARG A 72 8.99 -5.38 -3.73
CA ARG A 72 9.50 -6.74 -3.99
C ARG A 72 11.03 -6.77 -3.87
N ALA A 73 11.72 -5.85 -4.53
CA ALA A 73 13.18 -5.77 -4.46
C ALA A 73 13.70 -5.54 -3.03
N PHE A 74 12.98 -4.74 -2.23
CA PHE A 74 13.32 -4.54 -0.82
C PHE A 74 13.24 -5.84 -0.01
N PHE A 75 12.10 -6.54 -0.06
CA PHE A 75 11.88 -7.76 0.72
C PHE A 75 12.67 -8.98 0.20
N ASP A 76 13.05 -9.01 -1.08
CA ASP A 76 13.92 -10.06 -1.63
C ASP A 76 15.38 -9.91 -1.16
N ASN A 77 15.85 -8.67 -0.92
CA ASN A 77 17.20 -8.41 -0.42
C ASN A 77 17.36 -8.62 1.10
N GLU A 78 16.25 -8.71 1.85
CA GLU A 78 16.25 -9.00 3.30
C GLU A 78 16.14 -10.50 3.62
N ARG A 79 16.04 -11.36 2.60
CA ARG A 79 16.06 -12.82 2.72
C ARG A 79 17.47 -13.37 2.58
#